data_AF-R7ZD91-F1
#
_entry.id   AF-R7ZD91-F1
#
_cell.length_a   1.000
_cell.length_b   1.000
_cell.length_c   1.000
_cell.angle_alpha   90.00
_cell.angle_beta   90.00
_cell.angle_gamma   90.00
#
_symmetry.space_group_name_H-M   'P 1'
#
loop_
_entity.id
_entity.type
_entity.pdbx_description
1 polymer ?
#
loop_
_entity_poly.entity_id
_entity_poly.type
_entity_poly.pdbx_seq_one_letter_code
_entity_poly.pdbx_strand_id
1 'polypeptide(L)'
;MEIVIVAVVMLLLLLLIKEVIKPLHALISVMFSFLLFSLLFSTLLLPLVKQLLEMLAFLPYAKAIVMSASLFYVGQWVSMLLVEHSYKVLGGLVFDAVKIVILLYWFKEFLAVLQEVSAILQRIS
;
A
#
# COMPACT_ATOMS: atom_id res chain seq x y z
N MET A 1 14.38 12.43 14.43
CA MET A 1 15.12 11.44 15.25
C MET A 1 14.23 10.82 16.33
N GLU A 2 13.44 11.59 17.06
CA GLU A 2 12.57 11.06 18.14
C GLU A 2 11.61 9.96 17.68
N ILE A 3 10.94 10.11 16.53
CA ILE A 3 9.98 9.10 16.02
C ILE A 3 10.67 7.76 15.73
N VAL A 4 11.91 7.79 15.21
CA VAL A 4 12.68 6.57 14.92
C VAL A 4 13.11 5.89 16.21
N ILE A 5 13.50 6.66 17.23
CA ILE A 5 13.86 6.13 18.54
C ILE A 5 12.65 5.48 19.21
N VAL A 6 11.48 6.13 19.17
CA VAL A 6 10.23 5.57 19.71
C VAL A 6 9.84 4.27 18.99
N ALA A 7 9.97 4.23 17.66
CA ALA A 7 9.73 3.01 16.88
C ALA A 7 10.66 1.85 17.28
N VAL A 8 11.95 2.14 17.49
CA VAL A 8 12.94 1.13 17.92
C VAL A 8 12.65 0.62 19.33
N VAL A 9 12.32 1.52 20.27
CA VAL A 9 11.97 1.14 21.65
C VAL A 9 10.72 0.26 21.68
N MET A 10 9.71 0.60 20.88
CA MET A 10 8.49 -0.21 20.77
C MET A 10 8.74 -1.58 20.14
N LEU A 11 9.64 -1.67 19.14
CA LEU A 11 10.08 -2.95 18.57
C LEU A 11 10.78 -3.84 19.60
N LEU A 12 11.63 -3.26 20.45
CA LEU A 12 12.31 -4.00 21.52
C LEU A 12 11.33 -4.52 22.57
N LEU A 13 10.31 -3.74 22.95
CA LEU A 13 9.25 -4.18 23.86
C LEU A 13 8.42 -5.34 23.28
N LEU A 14 8.12 -5.29 21.99
CA LEU A 14 7.43 -6.38 21.29
C LEU A 14 8.24 -7.67 21.31
N LEU A 15 9.54 -7.59 21.05
CA LEU A 15 10.45 -8.73 21.13
C LEU A 15 10.45 -9.39 22.52
N LEU A 16 10.34 -8.60 23.59
CA LEU A 16 10.22 -9.13 24.96
C LEU A 16 8.91 -9.91 25.16
N ILE A 17 7.78 -9.40 24.64
CA ILE A 17 6.46 -10.03 24.78
C ILE A 17 6.41 -11.38 24.03
N LYS A 18 7.18 -11.54 22.95
CA LYS A 18 7.30 -12.78 22.18
C LYS A 18 7.71 -13.98 23.04
N GLU A 19 8.57 -13.77 24.03
CA GLU A 19 9.08 -14.85 24.88
C GLU A 19 8.09 -15.28 25.97
N VAL A 20 7.14 -14.41 26.35
CA VAL A 20 6.23 -14.66 27.47
C VAL A 20 4.91 -15.30 27.00
N ILE A 21 4.28 -14.79 25.94
CA ILE A 21 2.98 -15.30 25.44
C ILE A 21 2.89 -15.20 23.92
N LYS A 22 3.15 -16.30 23.20
CA LYS A 22 3.17 -16.36 21.72
C LYS A 22 1.89 -15.86 21.02
N PRO A 23 0.66 -16.29 21.38
CA PRO A 23 -0.55 -15.83 20.68
C PRO A 23 -0.87 -14.35 20.95
N LEU A 24 -0.57 -13.86 22.16
CA LEU A 24 -0.76 -12.46 22.51
C LEU A 24 0.25 -11.56 21.78
N HIS A 25 1.50 -12.02 21.64
CA HIS A 25 2.51 -11.34 20.82
C HIS A 25 2.07 -11.20 19.36
N ALA A 26 1.48 -12.23 18.76
CA ALA A 26 1.02 -12.16 17.37
C ALA A 26 -0.06 -11.08 17.17
N LEU A 27 -1.06 -11.03 18.05
CA LEU A 27 -2.12 -10.02 17.98
C LEU A 27 -1.55 -8.59 18.17
N ILE A 28 -0.74 -8.39 19.20
CA ILE A 28 -0.14 -7.08 19.50
C ILE A 28 0.82 -6.64 18.40
N SER A 29 1.59 -7.57 17.82
CA SER A 29 2.50 -7.30 16.70
C SER A 29 1.74 -6.84 15.46
N VAL A 30 0.61 -7.47 15.13
CA VAL A 30 -0.24 -7.03 14.01
C VAL A 30 -0.77 -5.62 14.28
N MET A 31 -1.39 -5.40 15.44
CA MET A 31 -1.96 -4.10 15.80
C MET A 31 -0.91 -2.98 15.81
N PHE A 32 0.25 -3.25 16.42
CA PHE A 32 1.35 -2.30 16.48
C PHE A 32 1.92 -2.00 15.10
N SER A 33 2.07 -3.01 14.24
CA SER A 33 2.57 -2.81 12.89
C SER A 33 1.61 -1.96 12.07
N PHE A 34 0.30 -2.14 12.21
CA PHE A 34 -0.69 -1.27 11.57
C PHE A 34 -0.64 0.17 12.10
N LEU A 35 -0.47 0.37 13.41
CA LEU A 35 -0.31 1.69 14.01
C LEU A 35 0.98 2.38 13.55
N LEU A 36 2.10 1.67 13.58
CA LEU A 36 3.40 2.16 13.14
C LEU A 36 3.37 2.47 11.64
N PHE A 37 2.75 1.59 10.83
CA PHE A 37 2.54 1.86 9.42
C PHE A 37 1.67 3.10 9.20
N SER A 38 0.56 3.28 9.92
CA SER A 38 -0.28 4.47 9.81
C SER A 38 0.49 5.76 10.12
N LEU A 39 1.34 5.71 11.16
CA LEU A 39 2.18 6.83 11.56
C LEU A 39 3.26 7.12 10.51
N LEU A 40 4.01 6.11 10.06
CA LEU A 40 5.03 6.26 9.03
C LEU A 40 4.42 6.66 7.68
N PHE A 41 3.23 6.14 7.37
CA PHE A 41 2.53 6.45 6.13
C PHE A 41 2.11 7.91 6.10
N SER A 42 1.46 8.40 7.15
CA SER A 42 1.02 9.80 7.22
C SER A 42 2.18 10.80 7.27
N THR A 43 3.27 10.46 7.97
CA THR A 43 4.38 11.40 8.20
C THR A 43 5.48 11.36 7.14
N LEU A 44 5.75 10.20 6.53
CA LEU A 44 6.86 10.01 5.58
C LEU A 44 6.37 9.62 4.19
N LEU A 45 5.56 8.57 4.06
CA LEU A 45 5.20 8.03 2.74
C LEU A 45 4.25 8.97 1.98
N LEU A 46 3.25 9.53 2.65
CA LEU A 46 2.27 10.42 2.03
C LEU A 46 2.90 11.70 1.45
N PRO A 47 3.77 12.45 2.17
CA PRO A 47 4.45 13.60 1.58
C PRO A 47 5.42 13.19 0.46
N LEU A 48 6.10 12.04 0.59
CA LEU A 48 6.98 11.52 -0.47
C LEU A 48 6.19 11.21 -1.76
N VAL A 49 5.04 10.53 -1.63
CA VAL A 49 4.16 10.23 -2.78
C VAL A 49 3.64 11.51 -3.41
N LYS A 50 3.26 12.52 -2.62
CA LYS A 50 2.85 13.83 -3.15
C LYS A 50 3.97 14.52 -3.94
N GLN A 51 5.18 14.57 -3.39
CA GLN A 51 6.34 15.14 -4.09
C GLN A 51 6.66 14.38 -5.39
N LEU A 52 6.56 13.05 -5.36
CA LEU A 52 6.77 12.22 -6.55
C LEU A 52 5.72 12.52 -7.63
N LEU A 53 4.46 12.67 -7.23
CA LEU A 53 3.36 13.02 -8.13
C LEU A 53 3.53 14.41 -8.74
N GLU A 54 3.99 15.39 -7.96
CA GLU A 54 4.29 16.74 -8.46
C GLU A 54 5.45 16.72 -9.45
N MET A 55 6.53 15.98 -9.13
CA MET A 55 7.66 15.82 -10.05
C MET A 55 7.26 15.14 -11.35
N LEU A 56 6.37 14.15 -11.30
CA LEU A 56 5.93 13.37 -12.46
C LEU A 56 4.67 13.96 -13.11
N ALA A 57 4.23 15.17 -12.73
CA ALA A 57 3.00 15.77 -13.23
C ALA A 57 2.99 15.97 -14.76
N PHE A 58 4.18 16.04 -15.39
CA PHE A 58 4.33 16.17 -16.83
C PHE A 58 4.08 14.87 -17.61
N LEU A 59 4.10 13.70 -16.95
CA LEU A 59 3.94 12.40 -17.59
C LEU A 59 2.46 11.98 -17.58
N PRO A 60 1.88 11.63 -18.75
CA PRO A 60 0.54 11.07 -18.78
C PRO A 60 0.50 9.76 -17.97
N TYR A 61 -0.58 9.55 -17.22
CA TYR A 61 -0.76 8.39 -16.34
C TYR A 61 0.26 8.24 -15.20
N ALA A 62 1.17 9.20 -14.97
CA ALA A 62 2.11 9.13 -13.85
C ALA A 62 1.39 8.93 -12.52
N LYS A 63 0.27 9.64 -12.32
CA LYS A 63 -0.58 9.48 -11.13
C LYS A 63 -1.12 8.06 -11.00
N ALA A 64 -1.58 7.48 -12.11
CA ALA A 64 -2.11 6.13 -12.13
C ALA A 64 -1.04 5.09 -11.77
N ILE A 65 0.17 5.25 -12.30
CA ILE A 65 1.32 4.38 -12.05
C ILE A 65 1.75 4.48 -10.59
N VAL A 66 1.98 5.70 -10.08
CA VAL A 66 2.44 5.92 -8.70
C VAL A 66 1.43 5.40 -7.69
N MET A 67 0.14 5.65 -7.91
CA MET A 67 -0.92 5.14 -7.03
C MET A 67 -1.00 3.61 -7.06
N SER A 68 -0.92 3.01 -8.26
CA SER A 68 -0.96 1.55 -8.42
C SER A 68 0.24 0.86 -7.77
N ALA A 69 1.45 1.41 -7.96
CA ALA A 69 2.66 0.92 -7.33
C ALA A 69 2.58 1.04 -5.79
N SER A 70 2.11 2.18 -5.29
CA SER A 70 1.92 2.40 -3.85
C SER A 70 0.94 1.39 -3.26
N LEU A 71 -0.21 1.19 -3.91
CA LEU A 71 -1.22 0.24 -3.46
C LEU A 71 -0.68 -1.20 -3.46
N PHE A 72 0.10 -1.56 -4.48
CA PHE A 72 0.69 -2.88 -4.62
C PHE A 72 1.68 -3.19 -3.49
N TYR A 73 2.64 -2.29 -3.22
CA TYR A 73 3.63 -2.48 -2.17
C TYR A 73 3.00 -2.51 -0.78
N VAL A 74 2.04 -1.63 -0.51
CA VAL A 74 1.30 -1.63 0.76
C VAL A 74 0.50 -2.94 0.91
N GLY A 75 -0.20 -3.36 -0.13
CA GLY A 75 -0.96 -4.62 -0.13
C GLY A 75 -0.08 -5.84 0.09
N GLN A 76 1.08 -5.89 -0.56
CA GLN A 76 2.06 -6.95 -0.39
C GLN A 76 2.59 -7.01 1.05
N TRP A 77 2.95 -5.85 1.62
CA TRP A 77 3.42 -5.76 2.99
C TRP A 77 2.37 -6.24 4.01
N VAL A 78 1.12 -5.78 3.88
CA VAL A 78 0.01 -6.24 4.73
C VAL A 78 -0.20 -7.76 4.60
N SER A 79 -0.12 -8.28 3.37
CA SER A 79 -0.23 -9.71 3.12
C SER A 79 0.85 -10.52 3.82
N MET A 80 2.12 -10.11 3.70
CA MET A 80 3.24 -10.77 4.39
C MET A 80 3.05 -10.75 5.90
N LEU A 81 2.66 -9.60 6.46
CA LEU A 81 2.42 -9.43 7.89
C LEU A 81 1.35 -10.39 8.41
N LEU A 82 0.25 -10.56 7.66
CA LEU A 82 -0.79 -11.52 8.02
C LEU A 82 -0.30 -12.97 7.91
N VAL A 83 0.44 -13.30 6.86
CA VAL A 83 1.00 -14.65 6.66
C VAL A 83 1.97 -15.02 7.79
N GLU A 84 2.84 -14.10 8.19
CA GLU A 84 3.80 -14.29 9.30
C GLU A 84 3.11 -14.55 10.65
N HIS A 85 1.90 -14.01 10.83
CA HIS A 85 1.09 -14.19 12.03
C HIS A 85 0.02 -15.28 11.91
N SER A 86 0.25 -16.29 11.05
CA SER A 86 -0.63 -17.45 10.85
C SER A 86 -1.98 -17.16 10.17
N TYR A 87 -2.19 -15.96 9.63
CA TYR A 87 -3.38 -15.57 8.88
C TYR A 87 -3.20 -15.75 7.37
N LYS A 88 -2.67 -16.90 6.93
CA LYS A 88 -2.28 -17.15 5.54
C LYS A 88 -3.40 -16.91 4.52
N VAL A 89 -4.62 -17.38 4.82
CA VAL A 89 -5.78 -17.23 3.92
C VAL A 89 -6.19 -15.76 3.80
N LEU A 90 -6.25 -15.03 4.91
CA LEU A 90 -6.57 -13.60 4.90
C LEU A 90 -5.50 -12.79 4.19
N GLY A 91 -4.22 -13.12 4.40
CA GLY A 91 -3.11 -12.48 3.67
C GLY A 91 -3.24 -12.63 2.17
N GLY A 92 -3.59 -13.82 1.68
CA GLY A 92 -3.87 -14.06 0.26
C GLY A 92 -5.05 -13.22 -0.25
N LEU A 93 -6.17 -13.25 0.46
CA LEU A 93 -7.38 -12.48 0.09
C LEU A 93 -7.13 -10.98 0.01
N VAL A 94 -6.39 -10.41 0.96
CA VAL A 94 -6.03 -8.98 0.95
C VAL A 94 -5.22 -8.64 -0.29
N PHE A 95 -4.23 -9.46 -0.64
CA PHE A 95 -3.39 -9.18 -1.80
C PHE A 95 -4.15 -9.34 -3.12
N ASP A 96 -5.03 -10.32 -3.22
CA ASP A 96 -5.88 -10.51 -4.40
C ASP A 96 -6.90 -9.37 -4.54
N ALA A 97 -7.49 -8.90 -3.43
CA ALA A 97 -8.34 -7.72 -3.43
C ALA A 97 -7.60 -6.47 -3.95
N VAL A 98 -6.35 -6.26 -3.51
CA VAL A 98 -5.51 -5.15 -3.99
C VAL A 98 -5.26 -5.25 -5.51
N LYS A 99 -4.95 -6.44 -6.03
CA LYS A 99 -4.78 -6.65 -7.49
C LYS A 99 -6.06 -6.31 -8.25
N ILE A 100 -7.22 -6.73 -7.76
CA ILE A 100 -8.52 -6.44 -8.38
C ILE A 100 -8.76 -4.93 -8.41
N VAL A 101 -8.49 -4.22 -7.31
CA VAL A 101 -8.63 -2.76 -7.24
C VAL A 101 -7.72 -2.07 -8.26
N ILE A 102 -6.46 -2.52 -8.39
CA ILE A 102 -5.52 -2.00 -9.40
C ILE A 102 -6.05 -2.25 -10.82
N LEU A 103 -6.52 -3.46 -11.12
CA LEU A 103 -7.09 -3.80 -12.42
C LEU A 103 -8.31 -2.94 -12.76
N LEU A 104 -9.25 -2.78 -11.82
CA LEU A 104 -10.43 -1.94 -12.01
C LEU A 104 -10.06 -0.47 -12.22
N TYR A 105 -9.03 0.00 -11.54
CA TYR A 105 -8.53 1.35 -11.71
C TYR A 105 -7.96 1.56 -13.12
N TRP A 106 -7.10 0.67 -13.60
CA TRP A 106 -6.57 0.73 -14.97
C TRP A 106 -7.62 0.52 -16.05
N PHE A 107 -8.63 -0.30 -15.78
CA PHE A 107 -9.74 -0.50 -16.71
C PHE A 107 -10.51 0.80 -16.98
N LYS A 108 -10.70 1.64 -15.95
CA LYS A 108 -11.32 2.97 -16.11
C LYS A 108 -10.47 3.90 -16.98
N GLU A 109 -9.16 3.95 -16.72
CA GLU A 109 -8.22 4.76 -17.51
C GLU A 109 -8.22 4.28 -18.98
N PHE A 110 -8.22 2.97 -19.21
CA PHE A 110 -8.26 2.39 -20.55
C PHE A 110 -9.56 2.73 -21.31
N LEU A 111 -10.70 2.69 -20.64
CA LEU A 111 -11.99 3.09 -21.25
C LEU A 111 -11.97 4.56 -21.70
N ALA A 112 -11.38 5.45 -20.91
CA ALA A 112 -11.25 6.87 -21.29
C ALA A 112 -10.43 7.02 -22.58
N VAL A 113 -9.31 6.31 -22.68
CA VAL A 113 -8.47 6.31 -23.90
C VAL A 113 -9.22 5.78 -25.11
N LEU A 114 -9.98 4.69 -24.95
CA LEU A 114 -10.78 4.14 -26.05
C LEU A 114 -11.82 5.13 -26.56
N GLN A 115 -12.45 5.90 -25.66
CA GLN A 115 -13.41 6.93 -26.04
C GLN A 115 -12.75 8.07 -26.83
N GLU A 116 -11.56 8.51 -26.41
CA GLU A 116 -10.80 9.51 -27.15
C GLU A 116 -10.39 9.02 -28.54
N VAL A 117 -9.87 7.79 -28.64
CA VAL A 117 -9.49 7.18 -29.92
C VAL A 117 -10.71 7.02 -30.83
N SER A 118 -11.84 6.58 -30.29
CA SER A 118 -13.09 6.46 -31.04
C SER A 118 -13.58 7.81 -31.58
N ALA A 119 -13.50 8.87 -30.77
CA ALA A 119 -13.87 10.22 -31.19
C ALA A 119 -12.94 10.76 -32.28
N ILE A 120 -11.64 10.46 -32.23
CA ILE A 120 -10.68 10.82 -33.28
C ILE A 120 -11.04 10.09 -34.59
N LEU A 121 -11.28 8.78 -34.53
CA LEU A 121 -11.66 7.98 -35.71
C LEU A 121 -12.95 8.50 -36.37
N GLN A 122 -13.94 8.90 -35.58
CA GLN A 122 -15.19 9.49 -36.09
C GLN A 122 -15.01 10.86 -36.75
N ARG A 123 -13.98 11.63 -36.39
CA ARG A 123 -13.69 12.94 -37.01
C ARG A 123 -12.94 12.83 -38.34
N ILE A 124 -12.30 11.69 -38.60
CA ILE A 124 -11.48 11.45 -39.80
C ILE A 124 -12.27 10.64 -40.85
N SER A 125 -13.34 9.96 -40.42
CA SER A 125 -14.36 9.34 -41.28
C SER A 125 -15.38 10.35 -41.80
#